data_AF-A0A942DZD2-F1
#
_entry.id   AF-A0A942DZD2-F1
#
_cell.length_a   1.000
_cell.length_b   1.000
_cell.length_c   1.000
_cell.angle_alpha   90.00
_cell.angle_beta   90.00
_cell.angle_gamma   90.00
#
_symmetry.space_group_name_H-M   'P 1'
#
loop_
_entity.id
_entity.type
_entity.pdbx_description
1 polymer ?
#
loop_
_entity_poly.entity_id
_entity_poly.type
_entity_poly.pdbx_seq_one_letter_code
_entity_poly.pdbx_strand_id
1 'polypeptide(L)' 'MGVIFVVLSASLSLFSVSSDVPWTERPTETAQSWSCSPRRTCKQIASCDEAYWYLQNCSWGGRLDRDGDGRPCESLC' A
#
# COMPACT_ATOMS: atom_id res chain seq x y z
N MET A 1 10.61 -40.99 14.18
CA MET A 1 10.10 -42.05 13.28
C MET A 1 8.82 -41.55 12.64
N GLY A 2 8.82 -41.33 11.32
CA GLY A 2 7.71 -40.73 10.60
C GLY A 2 8.20 -40.19 9.25
N VAL A 3 8.66 -41.09 8.40
CA VAL A 3 9.10 -40.80 7.03
C VAL A 3 7.88 -40.72 6.13
N ILE A 4 7.61 -39.56 5.51
CA ILE A 4 6.73 -39.46 4.35
C ILE A 4 7.58 -38.92 3.19
N PHE A 5 7.83 -39.84 2.27
CA PHE A 5 8.56 -39.71 1.02
C PHE A 5 7.82 -38.77 0.06
N VAL A 6 8.43 -37.66 -0.38
CA VAL A 6 8.24 -37.14 -1.74
C VAL A 6 9.55 -36.50 -2.22
N VAL A 7 10.22 -37.25 -3.11
CA VAL A 7 11.12 -36.88 -4.23
C VAL A 7 12.52 -36.30 -3.96
N LEU A 8 13.46 -37.23 -3.74
CA LEU A 8 14.79 -37.15 -4.36
C LEU A 8 14.68 -37.39 -5.88
N SER A 9 14.60 -36.34 -6.70
CA SER A 9 15.05 -36.41 -8.09
C SER A 9 15.22 -35.03 -8.74
N ALA A 10 16.45 -34.77 -9.19
CA ALA A 10 16.83 -33.82 -10.23
C ALA A 10 16.66 -32.30 -9.96
N SER A 11 17.79 -31.68 -9.64
CA SER A 11 18.28 -30.41 -10.21
C SER A 11 17.30 -29.59 -11.06
N LEU A 12 16.70 -28.56 -10.45
CA LEU A 12 16.33 -27.22 -10.98
C LEU A 12 15.08 -26.74 -10.25
N SER A 13 15.25 -25.97 -9.18
CA SER A 13 14.30 -24.92 -8.79
C SER A 13 14.99 -24.03 -7.77
N LEU A 14 15.88 -23.16 -8.28
CA LEU A 14 16.26 -21.90 -7.64
C LEU A 14 15.02 -20.98 -7.58
N PHE A 15 14.01 -21.37 -6.82
CA PHE A 15 13.06 -20.41 -6.29
C PHE A 15 13.39 -20.27 -4.80
N SER A 16 14.52 -19.62 -4.53
CA SER A 16 14.61 -18.78 -3.33
C SER A 16 13.57 -17.68 -3.51
N VAL A 17 12.31 -17.94 -3.17
CA VAL A 17 11.43 -16.87 -2.74
C VAL A 17 12.03 -16.37 -1.42
N SER A 18 12.87 -15.35 -1.53
CA SER A 18 13.51 -14.72 -0.38
C SER A 18 12.40 -14.25 0.55
N SER A 19 12.31 -14.88 1.72
CA SER A 19 11.31 -14.60 2.75
C SER A 19 11.56 -13.30 3.50
N ASP A 20 12.50 -12.48 3.04
CA ASP A 20 12.77 -11.13 3.53
C ASP A 20 12.13 -10.10 2.59
N VAL A 21 10.81 -10.15 2.44
CA VAL A 21 10.09 -8.88 2.32
C VAL A 21 10.02 -8.40 3.76
N PRO A 22 10.75 -7.34 4.17
CA PRO A 22 10.30 -6.58 5.31
C PRO A 22 8.94 -6.09 4.86
N TRP A 23 7.90 -6.75 5.36
CA TRP A 23 6.55 -6.24 5.23
C TRP A 23 6.64 -4.88 5.88
N THR A 24 6.74 -3.85 5.05
CA THR A 24 6.35 -2.49 5.39
C THR A 24 5.10 -2.69 6.21
N GLU A 25 5.23 -2.39 7.50
CA GLU A 25 4.15 -2.47 8.45
C GLU A 25 3.04 -1.69 7.79
N ARG A 26 2.07 -2.41 7.19
CA ARG A 26 0.95 -1.78 6.49
C ARG A 26 0.29 -1.01 7.61
N PRO A 27 0.44 0.34 7.68
CA PRO A 27 0.10 1.07 8.88
C PRO A 27 -1.33 0.68 9.16
N THR A 28 -1.51 -0.04 10.28
CA THR A 28 -2.78 -0.64 10.65
C THR A 28 -3.78 0.45 10.44
N GLU A 29 -4.66 0.22 9.45
CA GLU A 29 -5.68 1.15 8.99
C GLU A 29 -6.51 1.44 10.22
N THR A 30 -6.03 2.43 10.98
CA THR A 30 -6.75 3.03 12.07
C THR A 30 -7.99 3.45 11.34
N ALA A 31 -9.14 2.89 11.71
CA ALA A 31 -10.43 3.16 11.10
C ALA A 31 -10.81 4.63 11.36
N GLN A 32 -9.99 5.53 10.83
CA GLN A 32 -10.24 6.94 10.70
C GLN A 32 -11.35 6.96 9.68
N SER A 33 -12.55 7.30 10.15
CA SER A 33 -13.68 7.59 9.29
C SER A 33 -13.37 8.89 8.56
N TRP A 34 -12.48 8.82 7.57
CA TRP A 34 -12.23 9.90 6.64
C TRP A 34 -13.52 10.13 5.84
N SER A 35 -13.78 11.38 5.47
CA SER A 35 -15.00 11.76 4.76
C SER A 35 -14.64 12.56 3.53
N CYS A 36 -15.29 12.27 2.40
CA CYS A 36 -15.11 13.04 1.18
C CYS A 36 -15.64 14.49 1.26
N SER A 37 -16.23 14.88 2.39
CA SER A 37 -16.71 16.23 2.62
C SER A 37 -16.23 16.73 3.99
N PRO A 38 -15.77 17.98 4.11
CA PRO A 38 -15.56 18.95 3.02
C PRO A 38 -14.36 18.57 2.15
N ARG A 39 -14.31 19.11 0.93
CA ARG A 39 -13.17 18.90 0.04
C ARG A 39 -11.88 19.41 0.68
N ARG A 40 -10.94 18.49 0.94
CA ARG A 40 -9.63 18.82 1.51
C ARG A 40 -8.62 19.13 0.41
N THR A 41 -7.61 19.89 0.76
CA THR A 41 -6.42 20.15 -0.08
C THR A 41 -5.19 19.63 0.64
N CYS A 42 -4.06 19.48 -0.05
CA CYS A 42 -2.81 18.97 0.54
C CYS A 42 -2.34 19.73 1.80
N LYS A 43 -2.72 21.00 1.96
CA LYS A 43 -2.42 21.78 3.17
C LYS A 43 -3.24 21.39 4.41
N GLN A 44 -4.36 20.72 4.21
CA GLN A 44 -5.29 20.28 5.25
C GLN A 44 -5.17 18.80 5.57
N ILE A 45 -4.44 18.05 4.75
CA ILE A 45 -4.18 16.63 4.93
C ILE A 45 -2.88 16.50 5.71
N ALA A 46 -2.90 15.70 6.77
CA ALA A 46 -1.76 15.59 7.67
C ALA A 46 -0.86 14.38 7.37
N SER A 47 -1.34 13.43 6.56
CA SER A 47 -0.61 12.20 6.28
C SER A 47 -0.86 11.68 4.86
N CYS A 48 0.12 10.95 4.34
CA CYS A 48 0.04 10.37 3.00
C CYS A 48 -1.02 9.32 2.87
N ASP A 49 -1.14 8.43 3.87
CA ASP A 49 -2.19 7.41 3.87
C ASP A 49 -3.59 8.02 3.78
N GLU A 50 -3.81 9.15 4.47
CA GLU A 50 -5.05 9.92 4.37
C GLU A 50 -5.23 10.51 2.95
N ALA A 51 -4.18 11.06 2.35
CA ALA A 51 -4.22 11.56 0.97
C ALA A 51 -4.56 10.46 -0.05
N TYR A 52 -3.94 9.28 0.10
CA TYR A 52 -4.20 8.08 -0.70
C TYR A 52 -5.65 7.60 -0.55
N TRP A 53 -6.17 7.63 0.67
CA TRP A 53 -7.57 7.30 0.90
C TRP A 53 -8.50 8.27 0.18
N TYR A 54 -8.24 9.58 0.22
CA TYR A 54 -9.05 10.55 -0.55
C TYR A 54 -8.94 10.33 -2.07
N LEU A 55 -7.75 9.99 -2.57
CA LEU A 55 -7.54 9.67 -3.99
C LEU A 55 -8.39 8.47 -4.44
N GLN A 56 -8.46 7.42 -3.62
CA GLN A 56 -9.16 6.18 -3.95
C GLN A 56 -10.67 6.23 -3.66
N ASN A 57 -11.09 6.95 -2.62
CA ASN A 57 -12.47 6.92 -2.12
C ASN A 57 -13.31 8.14 -2.53
N CYS A 58 -12.69 9.24 -2.98
CA CYS A 58 -13.40 10.49 -3.26
C CYS A 58 -13.27 10.97 -4.71
N SER A 59 -14.39 11.42 -5.29
CA SER A 59 -14.43 11.90 -6.69
C SER A 59 -13.56 13.13 -6.97
N TRP A 60 -13.21 13.90 -5.94
CA TRP A 60 -12.29 15.05 -6.05
C TRP A 60 -10.84 14.71 -5.73
N GLY A 61 -10.56 13.48 -5.26
CA GLY A 61 -9.24 13.02 -4.84
C GLY A 61 -8.20 13.10 -5.96
N GLY A 62 -8.61 12.89 -7.21
CA GLY A 62 -7.73 13.09 -8.38
C GLY A 62 -7.24 14.53 -8.59
N ARG A 63 -7.73 15.51 -7.80
CA ARG A 63 -7.18 16.88 -7.79
C ARG A 63 -6.05 17.07 -6.78
N LEU A 64 -5.78 16.07 -5.94
CA LEU A 64 -4.65 16.02 -5.01
C LEU A 64 -3.37 15.53 -5.71
N ASP A 65 -3.54 14.67 -6.70
CA ASP A 65 -2.50 14.21 -7.61
C ASP A 65 -2.42 15.20 -8.79
N ARG A 66 -1.29 15.91 -8.91
CA ARG A 66 -1.14 17.02 -9.87
C ARG A 66 -0.63 16.52 -11.23
N ASP A 67 0.16 15.47 -11.22
CA ASP A 67 0.87 14.88 -12.35
C ASP A 67 0.28 13.55 -12.82
N GLY A 68 -0.62 12.94 -12.03
CA GLY A 68 -1.41 11.77 -12.42
C GLY A 68 -0.65 10.45 -12.28
N ASP A 69 0.39 10.41 -11.46
CA ASP A 69 1.23 9.22 -11.24
C ASP A 69 0.66 8.28 -10.16
N GLY A 70 -0.45 8.69 -9.52
CA GLY A 70 -1.09 7.96 -8.44
C GLY A 70 -0.58 8.36 -7.05
N ARG A 71 0.27 9.37 -6.93
CA ARG A 71 0.79 9.88 -5.66
C ARG A 71 0.12 11.21 -5.32
N PRO A 72 -0.80 11.22 -4.33
CA PRO A 72 -1.50 12.44 -3.96
C PRO A 72 -0.62 13.30 -3.07
N CYS A 73 -0.61 14.61 -3.31
CA CYS A 73 0.11 15.57 -2.49
C CYS A 73 1.61 15.30 -2.35
N GLU A 74 2.37 15.39 -3.44
CA GLU A 74 3.84 15.23 -3.49
C GLU A 74 4.64 15.95 -2.39
N SER A 75 4.16 17.12 -1.94
CA SER A 75 4.81 17.86 -0.86
C SER A 75 4.69 17.20 0.52
N LEU A 76 3.78 16.24 0.68
CA LEU A 76 3.48 15.54 1.93
C LEU A 76 4.13 14.15 1.98
N CYS A 77 4.46 13.52 0.83
CA CYS A 77 4.73 12.08 0.73
C CYS A 77 6.15 11.61 0.39
#